data_AF-N1U881-F1
#
_entry.id   AF-N1U881-F1
#
_cell.length_a   1.000
_cell.length_b   1.000
_cell.length_c   1.000
_cell.angle_alpha   90.00
_cell.angle_beta   90.00
_cell.angle_gamma   90.00
#
_symmetry.space_group_name_H-M   'P 1'
#
loop_
_entity.id
_entity.type
_entity.pdbx_description
1 polymer ?
#
loop_
_entity_poly.entity_id
_entity_poly.type
_entity_poly.pdbx_seq_one_letter_code
_entity_poly.pdbx_strand_id
1 'polypeptide(L)'
;MKHQLTYKDDKSDKFWNIEVSGESFTVTYGKTGTAGQTQTKTFGSEEECQKEAKKLLQEKLKKGYAEGEGQTSSVKQKTSAQTLDNFVKEWEEIVNAKDLHKALIRHFSYLADSPGYEKVLEAVMKEAVSAEIRSGNLVIKFGDDELVGSRPANGNEYKKWPQSFKTLIAQHRHLGLESARVTLGDTDSFEGDYLEESDSEWLQYGDPNRVLCPIVDYSDWWLYHPKEKNSMGEPTIHFFSHEGGDVGEANDMNAGSLFLERVADKLNLPISIPQKETTQTDVSLPSWLSLPQLEFSFENGIYYREGKFYQLGESWRDNSVIIDGKTLESLSKDEISKIIEMTRIRELYDIHTLPLDDLVRLEVLMASADPDSKKKLKNLNGIEKLLNLKHIEFLNHEIEDISSLSQLQNLEWIDLSYNKRISNIDALRNCNKLEIVRFSKNKISDITALKYLPKLKIIDLDDNPIKDILCLVECKSLKELKLPSSFWTKKESQVMEFQRLRPEVEIK
;
A
#
# COMPACT_ATOMS: atom_id res chain seq x y z
N MET A 1 -23.41 -29.30 -25.89
CA MET A 1 -23.92 -28.64 -27.14
C MET A 1 -24.35 -27.23 -26.79
N LYS A 2 -23.95 -26.20 -27.56
CA LYS A 2 -24.31 -24.79 -27.30
C LYS A 2 -24.55 -24.03 -28.60
N HIS A 3 -25.71 -23.40 -28.76
CA HIS A 3 -26.05 -22.57 -29.93
C HIS A 3 -26.68 -21.26 -29.50
N GLN A 4 -26.33 -20.18 -30.21
CA GLN A 4 -26.93 -18.85 -30.05
C GLN A 4 -27.50 -18.41 -31.38
N LEU A 5 -28.80 -18.14 -31.39
CA LEU A 5 -29.51 -17.78 -32.61
C LEU A 5 -30.18 -16.42 -32.46
N THR A 6 -30.21 -15.67 -33.53
CA THR A 6 -30.95 -14.41 -33.63
C THR A 6 -31.98 -14.47 -34.74
N TYR A 7 -33.13 -13.84 -34.52
CA TYR A 7 -34.18 -13.67 -35.50
C TYR A 7 -34.53 -12.19 -35.61
N LYS A 8 -34.41 -11.64 -36.81
CA LYS A 8 -34.71 -10.24 -37.09
C LYS A 8 -35.64 -10.11 -38.29
N ASP A 9 -36.78 -9.47 -38.07
CA ASP A 9 -37.71 -9.02 -39.11
C ASP A 9 -38.09 -7.55 -38.86
N ASP A 10 -38.90 -6.94 -39.73
CA ASP A 10 -39.29 -5.53 -39.64
C ASP A 10 -40.02 -5.15 -38.33
N LYS A 11 -40.47 -6.12 -37.53
CA LYS A 11 -41.24 -5.92 -36.29
C LYS A 11 -40.65 -6.62 -35.05
N SER A 12 -39.63 -7.46 -35.19
CA SER A 12 -39.10 -8.34 -34.15
C SER A 12 -37.58 -8.45 -34.24
N ASP A 13 -36.90 -8.24 -33.11
CA ASP A 13 -35.48 -8.55 -32.91
C ASP A 13 -35.35 -9.43 -31.65
N LYS A 14 -35.06 -10.71 -31.83
CA LYS A 14 -35.14 -11.74 -30.78
C LYS A 14 -33.90 -12.62 -30.78
N PHE A 15 -33.53 -13.09 -29.59
CA PHE A 15 -32.49 -14.10 -29.42
C PHE A 15 -33.05 -15.39 -28.81
N TRP A 16 -32.41 -16.51 -29.13
CA TRP A 16 -32.71 -17.82 -28.58
C TRP A 16 -31.41 -18.61 -28.45
N ASN A 17 -31.11 -19.07 -27.24
CA ASN A 17 -29.89 -19.78 -26.88
C ASN A 17 -30.27 -21.13 -26.27
N ILE A 18 -29.51 -22.17 -26.58
CA ILE A 18 -29.62 -23.47 -25.90
C ILE A 18 -28.25 -23.96 -25.47
N GLU A 19 -28.17 -24.46 -24.25
CA GLU A 19 -26.97 -25.03 -23.65
C GLU A 19 -27.31 -26.37 -23.00
N VAL A 20 -26.70 -27.45 -23.50
CA VAL A 20 -26.87 -28.81 -22.99
C VAL A 20 -25.71 -29.14 -22.05
N SER A 21 -26.03 -29.56 -20.83
CA SER A 21 -25.09 -29.96 -19.77
C SER A 21 -25.54 -31.29 -19.16
N GLY A 22 -24.85 -32.37 -19.52
CA GLY A 22 -25.19 -33.74 -19.11
C GLY A 22 -26.61 -34.12 -19.53
N GLU A 23 -27.40 -34.59 -18.57
CA GLU A 23 -28.79 -35.04 -18.77
C GLU A 23 -29.79 -33.89 -18.86
N SER A 24 -29.35 -32.63 -18.82
CA SER A 24 -30.22 -31.47 -18.86
C SER A 24 -29.83 -30.47 -19.94
N PHE A 25 -30.78 -29.71 -20.44
CA PHE A 25 -30.50 -28.54 -21.25
C PHE A 25 -31.23 -27.33 -20.69
N THR A 26 -30.64 -26.15 -20.93
CA THR A 26 -31.19 -24.86 -20.57
C THR A 26 -31.37 -24.03 -21.84
N VAL A 27 -32.58 -23.54 -22.07
CA VAL A 27 -32.94 -22.66 -23.17
C VAL A 27 -33.19 -21.27 -22.62
N THR A 28 -32.55 -20.25 -23.20
CA THR A 28 -32.77 -18.83 -22.86
C THR A 28 -33.24 -18.06 -24.08
N TYR A 29 -34.34 -17.31 -23.98
CA TYR A 29 -34.89 -16.58 -25.12
C TYR A 29 -35.52 -15.24 -24.74
N GLY A 30 -35.48 -14.26 -25.63
CA GLY A 30 -35.97 -12.91 -25.35
C GLY A 30 -35.86 -11.96 -26.53
N LYS A 31 -36.14 -10.67 -26.29
CA LYS A 31 -35.80 -9.59 -27.21
C LYS A 31 -34.30 -9.32 -27.12
N THR A 32 -33.64 -9.07 -28.25
CA THR A 32 -32.19 -8.78 -28.29
C THR A 32 -31.86 -7.58 -27.40
N GLY A 33 -30.85 -7.72 -26.53
CA GLY A 33 -30.44 -6.71 -25.57
C GLY A 33 -31.09 -6.79 -24.18
N THR A 34 -31.95 -7.78 -23.92
CA THR A 34 -32.47 -8.06 -22.56
C THR A 34 -31.89 -9.36 -21.99
N ALA A 35 -32.03 -9.57 -20.68
CA ALA A 35 -31.59 -10.82 -20.03
C ALA A 35 -32.37 -12.07 -20.52
N GLY A 36 -33.54 -11.88 -21.13
CA GLY A 36 -34.40 -12.97 -21.60
C GLY A 36 -35.07 -13.78 -20.47
N GLN A 37 -35.73 -14.86 -20.85
CA GLN A 37 -36.29 -15.87 -19.95
C GLN A 37 -35.58 -17.20 -20.15
N THR A 38 -35.38 -17.93 -19.06
CA THR A 38 -34.66 -19.20 -19.06
C THR A 38 -35.58 -20.35 -18.65
N GLN A 39 -35.47 -21.49 -19.34
CA GLN A 39 -36.16 -22.73 -19.02
C GLN A 39 -35.16 -23.88 -19.06
N THR A 40 -35.16 -24.71 -18.02
CA THR A 40 -34.30 -25.90 -17.93
C THR A 40 -35.16 -27.16 -17.97
N LYS A 41 -34.72 -28.16 -18.72
CA LYS A 41 -35.37 -29.47 -18.82
C LYS A 41 -34.33 -30.58 -18.65
N THR A 42 -34.68 -31.57 -17.84
CA THR A 42 -33.82 -32.73 -17.52
C THR A 42 -34.45 -34.00 -18.07
N PHE A 43 -33.61 -34.93 -18.50
CA PHE A 43 -33.95 -36.19 -19.17
C PHE A 43 -33.32 -37.36 -18.41
N GLY A 44 -33.73 -38.60 -18.73
CA GLY A 44 -33.21 -39.80 -18.07
C GLY A 44 -31.83 -40.26 -18.57
N SER A 45 -31.34 -39.66 -19.66
CA SER A 45 -29.99 -39.89 -20.18
C SER A 45 -29.48 -38.70 -20.98
N GLU A 46 -28.15 -38.60 -21.10
CA GLU A 46 -27.50 -37.56 -21.91
C GLU A 46 -27.87 -37.69 -23.40
N GLU A 47 -28.01 -38.92 -23.90
CA GLU A 47 -28.37 -39.20 -25.30
C GLU A 47 -29.77 -38.69 -25.65
N GLU A 48 -30.74 -38.90 -24.76
CA GLU A 48 -32.11 -38.36 -24.91
C GLU A 48 -32.11 -36.82 -24.87
N CYS A 49 -31.36 -36.24 -23.93
CA CYS A 49 -31.21 -34.79 -23.80
C CYS A 49 -30.65 -34.16 -25.07
N GLN A 50 -29.57 -34.73 -25.62
CA GLN A 50 -28.96 -34.25 -26.86
C GLN A 50 -29.89 -34.38 -28.07
N LYS A 51 -30.65 -35.48 -28.16
CA LYS A 51 -31.60 -35.69 -29.26
C LYS A 51 -32.71 -34.63 -29.26
N GLU A 52 -33.28 -34.33 -28.09
CA GLU A 52 -34.34 -33.32 -27.97
C GLU A 52 -33.79 -31.89 -28.17
N ALA A 53 -32.58 -31.60 -27.68
CA ALA A 53 -31.92 -30.31 -27.91
C ALA A 53 -31.64 -30.05 -29.41
N LYS A 54 -31.18 -31.07 -30.15
CA LYS A 54 -30.99 -31.00 -31.62
C LYS A 54 -32.30 -30.77 -32.35
N LYS A 55 -33.39 -31.39 -31.90
CA LYS A 55 -34.72 -31.17 -32.48
C LYS A 55 -35.18 -29.72 -32.31
N LEU A 56 -35.04 -29.15 -31.11
CA LEU A 56 -35.40 -27.74 -30.84
C LEU A 56 -34.55 -26.77 -31.67
N LEU A 57 -33.25 -27.02 -31.81
CA LEU A 57 -32.37 -26.24 -32.66
C LEU A 57 -32.85 -26.24 -34.12
N GLN A 58 -33.13 -27.41 -34.67
CA GLN A 58 -33.61 -27.54 -36.06
C GLN A 58 -34.97 -26.86 -36.27
N GLU A 59 -35.87 -26.89 -35.29
CA GLU A 59 -37.12 -26.14 -35.34
C GLU A 59 -36.91 -24.62 -35.39
N LYS A 60 -35.90 -24.09 -34.70
CA LYS A 60 -35.59 -22.65 -34.70
C LYS A 60 -34.92 -22.22 -36.00
N LEU A 61 -33.98 -23.00 -36.53
CA LEU A 61 -33.36 -22.74 -37.84
C LEU A 61 -34.42 -22.74 -38.96
N LYS A 62 -35.38 -23.67 -38.93
CA LYS A 62 -36.52 -23.67 -39.88
C LYS A 62 -37.45 -22.46 -39.75
N LYS A 63 -37.51 -21.83 -38.57
CA LYS A 63 -38.29 -20.60 -38.31
C LYS A 63 -37.55 -19.33 -38.73
N GLY A 64 -36.42 -19.45 -39.43
CA GLY A 64 -35.64 -18.32 -39.94
C GLY A 64 -34.68 -17.70 -38.92
N TYR A 65 -34.46 -18.36 -37.76
CA TYR A 65 -33.40 -17.95 -36.86
C TYR A 65 -32.05 -18.28 -37.50
N ALA A 66 -31.13 -17.32 -37.52
CA ALA A 66 -29.79 -17.51 -38.05
C ALA A 66 -28.77 -17.54 -36.91
N GLU A 67 -27.70 -18.30 -37.08
CA GLU A 67 -26.50 -18.18 -36.26
C GLU A 67 -25.83 -16.84 -36.62
N GLY A 68 -25.75 -15.92 -35.67
CA GLY A 68 -25.20 -14.59 -35.91
C GLY A 68 -23.67 -14.57 -35.89
N GLU A 69 -23.04 -14.09 -36.96
CA GLU A 69 -21.69 -13.52 -36.92
C GLU A 69 -21.78 -12.08 -36.42
N GLY A 70 -21.43 -11.84 -35.15
CA GLY A 70 -21.55 -10.52 -34.52
C GLY A 70 -20.42 -10.27 -33.54
N GLN A 71 -19.80 -9.10 -33.68
CA GLN A 71 -18.80 -8.50 -32.80
C GLN A 71 -19.05 -8.82 -31.33
N THR A 72 -18.04 -9.39 -30.66
CA THR A 72 -18.06 -9.63 -29.22
C THR A 72 -16.90 -8.90 -28.56
N SER A 73 -17.21 -7.68 -28.09
CA SER A 73 -16.70 -7.18 -26.82
C SER A 73 -16.98 -8.22 -25.73
N SER A 74 -15.89 -8.79 -25.19
CA SER A 74 -15.72 -9.50 -23.91
C SER A 74 -16.84 -10.42 -23.40
N VAL A 75 -16.49 -11.70 -23.27
CA VAL A 75 -16.62 -12.59 -22.08
C VAL A 75 -16.79 -14.04 -22.57
N LYS A 76 -15.74 -14.85 -22.42
CA LYS A 76 -15.79 -16.32 -22.59
C LYS A 76 -15.22 -16.98 -21.33
N GLN A 77 -16.13 -17.51 -20.51
CA GLN A 77 -15.86 -18.65 -19.64
C GLN A 77 -15.52 -19.86 -20.52
N LYS A 78 -14.37 -20.51 -20.26
CA LYS A 78 -14.00 -21.81 -20.82
C LYS A 78 -14.01 -22.87 -19.71
N THR A 79 -14.60 -24.01 -20.03
CA THR A 79 -14.75 -25.19 -19.17
C THR A 79 -13.51 -26.12 -19.20
N SER A 80 -13.12 -26.49 -17.99
CA SER A 80 -12.19 -27.46 -17.38
C SER A 80 -11.62 -28.72 -18.09
N ALA A 81 -11.78 -28.97 -19.39
CA ALA A 81 -11.16 -30.15 -20.04
C ALA A 81 -10.17 -29.82 -21.16
N GLN A 82 -10.20 -28.58 -21.64
CA GLN A 82 -9.28 -28.06 -22.67
C GLN A 82 -8.06 -27.35 -22.07
N THR A 83 -7.95 -27.27 -20.75
CA THR A 83 -6.92 -26.51 -20.06
C THR A 83 -5.60 -27.29 -19.88
N LEU A 84 -5.63 -28.62 -19.71
CA LEU A 84 -4.43 -29.38 -19.36
C LEU A 84 -3.37 -29.43 -20.48
N ASP A 85 -3.80 -29.50 -21.73
CA ASP A 85 -2.91 -29.56 -22.91
C ASP A 85 -2.46 -28.17 -23.41
N ASN A 86 -3.09 -27.11 -22.91
CA ASN A 86 -2.85 -25.75 -23.40
C ASN A 86 -1.80 -25.00 -22.58
N PHE A 87 -1.72 -25.21 -21.26
CA PHE A 87 -0.75 -24.50 -20.43
C PHE A 87 0.68 -25.00 -20.66
N VAL A 88 0.88 -26.30 -20.90
CA VAL A 88 2.23 -26.86 -21.17
C VAL A 88 2.79 -26.27 -22.45
N LYS A 89 1.99 -26.18 -23.52
CA LYS A 89 2.40 -25.55 -24.78
C LYS A 89 2.72 -24.07 -24.61
N GLU A 90 1.91 -23.35 -23.82
CA GLU A 90 2.19 -21.96 -23.49
C GLU A 90 3.53 -21.81 -22.75
N TRP A 91 3.82 -22.69 -21.79
CA TRP A 91 5.11 -22.70 -21.08
C TRP A 91 6.28 -23.06 -22.01
N GLU A 92 6.09 -24.02 -22.92
CA GLU A 92 7.11 -24.34 -23.94
C GLU A 92 7.37 -23.15 -24.86
N GLU A 93 6.35 -22.38 -25.24
CA GLU A 93 6.50 -21.15 -26.02
C GLU A 93 7.28 -20.07 -25.24
N ILE A 94 7.09 -19.97 -23.93
CA ILE A 94 7.85 -19.05 -23.06
C ILE A 94 9.31 -19.46 -22.98
N VAL A 95 9.60 -20.73 -22.68
CA VAL A 95 10.96 -21.27 -22.53
C VAL A 95 11.75 -21.13 -23.85
N ASN A 96 11.09 -21.30 -24.98
CA ASN A 96 11.70 -21.19 -26.32
C ASN A 96 11.57 -19.78 -26.93
N ALA A 97 11.12 -18.78 -26.18
CA ALA A 97 10.91 -17.44 -26.69
C ALA A 97 12.25 -16.78 -27.09
N LYS A 98 12.23 -16.06 -28.22
CA LYS A 98 13.38 -15.24 -28.64
C LYS A 98 13.69 -14.10 -27.66
N ASP A 99 12.65 -13.60 -27.01
CA ASP A 99 12.69 -12.55 -26.00
C ASP A 99 11.96 -13.10 -24.76
N LEU A 100 12.74 -13.68 -23.85
CA LEU A 100 12.24 -14.34 -22.66
C LEU A 100 11.48 -13.36 -21.78
N HIS A 101 12.05 -12.18 -21.51
CA HIS A 101 11.46 -11.17 -20.63
C HIS A 101 10.09 -10.74 -21.14
N LYS A 102 9.95 -10.48 -22.44
CA LYS A 102 8.67 -10.13 -23.04
C LYS A 102 7.64 -11.26 -22.94
N ALA A 103 8.06 -12.52 -23.10
CA ALA A 103 7.18 -13.67 -22.94
C ALA A 103 6.69 -13.80 -21.49
N LEU A 104 7.60 -13.62 -20.52
CA LEU A 104 7.30 -13.66 -19.09
C LEU A 104 6.37 -12.52 -18.66
N ILE A 105 6.64 -11.27 -19.06
CA ILE A 105 5.78 -10.11 -18.78
C ILE A 105 4.36 -10.36 -19.30
N ARG A 106 4.24 -10.92 -20.49
CA ARG A 106 2.93 -11.25 -21.07
C ARG A 106 2.21 -12.33 -20.26
N HIS A 107 2.91 -13.42 -19.94
CA HIS A 107 2.33 -14.56 -19.23
C HIS A 107 1.88 -14.17 -17.82
N PHE A 108 2.76 -13.49 -17.07
CA PHE A 108 2.52 -13.09 -15.67
C PHE A 108 1.75 -11.77 -15.52
N SER A 109 1.20 -11.21 -16.60
CA SER A 109 0.40 -9.97 -16.58
C SER A 109 -0.78 -9.99 -15.60
N TYR A 110 -1.31 -11.18 -15.31
CA TYR A 110 -2.39 -11.37 -14.34
C TYR A 110 -1.97 -11.06 -12.89
N LEU A 111 -0.67 -11.00 -12.58
CA LEU A 111 -0.18 -10.62 -11.26
C LEU A 111 -0.27 -9.10 -11.03
N ALA A 112 -0.23 -8.29 -12.08
CA ALA A 112 -0.46 -6.84 -11.97
C ALA A 112 -1.97 -6.54 -11.89
N ASP A 113 -2.65 -7.13 -10.91
CA ASP A 113 -4.10 -7.09 -10.72
C ASP A 113 -4.61 -5.86 -9.94
N SER A 114 -3.72 -4.88 -9.69
CA SER A 114 -4.00 -3.59 -9.08
C SER A 114 -3.35 -2.45 -9.90
N PRO A 115 -3.96 -1.26 -9.96
CA PRO A 115 -3.48 -0.18 -10.83
C PRO A 115 -2.01 0.19 -10.60
N GLY A 116 -1.22 0.23 -11.68
CA GLY A 116 0.17 0.68 -11.67
C GLY A 116 1.21 -0.41 -11.47
N TYR A 117 0.80 -1.64 -11.10
CA TYR A 117 1.72 -2.75 -10.85
C TYR A 117 2.32 -3.37 -12.12
N GLU A 118 1.92 -2.92 -13.32
CA GLU A 118 2.51 -3.37 -14.58
C GLU A 118 4.01 -3.06 -14.63
N LYS A 119 4.43 -1.92 -14.05
CA LYS A 119 5.86 -1.55 -13.97
C LYS A 119 6.64 -2.45 -13.01
N VAL A 120 6.01 -2.86 -11.91
CA VAL A 120 6.60 -3.78 -10.93
C VAL A 120 6.81 -5.14 -11.59
N LEU A 121 5.78 -5.65 -12.27
CA LEU A 121 5.86 -6.87 -13.06
C LEU A 121 6.99 -6.81 -14.10
N GLU A 122 7.05 -5.72 -14.87
CA GLU A 122 8.09 -5.53 -15.87
C GLU A 122 9.50 -5.57 -15.27
N ALA A 123 9.70 -4.90 -14.14
CA ALA A 123 10.99 -4.85 -13.48
C ALA A 123 11.37 -6.22 -12.90
N VAL A 124 10.44 -6.92 -12.23
CA VAL A 124 10.65 -8.29 -11.74
C VAL A 124 11.01 -9.23 -12.89
N MET A 125 10.20 -9.28 -13.95
CA MET A 125 10.40 -10.25 -15.04
C MET A 125 11.64 -9.98 -15.90
N LYS A 126 12.19 -8.76 -15.88
CA LYS A 126 13.46 -8.42 -16.56
C LYS A 126 14.69 -9.02 -15.87
N GLU A 127 14.59 -9.35 -14.58
CA GLU A 127 15.68 -9.98 -13.83
C GLU A 127 15.73 -11.51 -14.05
N ALA A 128 14.78 -12.06 -14.81
CA ALA A 128 14.78 -13.48 -15.12
C ALA A 128 16.00 -13.86 -15.98
N VAL A 129 16.78 -14.81 -15.49
CA VAL A 129 17.98 -15.34 -16.15
C VAL A 129 17.63 -16.41 -17.17
N SER A 130 16.72 -17.31 -16.80
CA SER A 130 16.28 -18.41 -17.65
C SER A 130 14.91 -18.90 -17.23
N ALA A 131 14.22 -19.57 -18.14
CA ALA A 131 13.02 -20.32 -17.83
C ALA A 131 13.20 -21.78 -18.27
N GLU A 132 12.67 -22.71 -17.49
CA GLU A 132 12.58 -24.13 -17.86
C GLU A 132 11.28 -24.75 -17.36
N ILE A 133 10.91 -25.90 -17.94
CA ILE A 133 9.86 -26.74 -17.37
C ILE A 133 10.55 -27.85 -16.60
N ARG A 134 10.40 -27.85 -15.28
CA ARG A 134 11.02 -28.83 -14.39
C ARG A 134 9.96 -29.49 -13.54
N SER A 135 9.91 -30.83 -13.58
CA SER A 135 8.95 -31.65 -12.81
C SER A 135 7.48 -31.24 -12.99
N GLY A 136 7.11 -30.76 -14.18
CA GLY A 136 5.74 -30.34 -14.48
C GLY A 136 5.36 -28.94 -13.97
N ASN A 137 6.33 -28.13 -13.59
CA ASN A 137 6.16 -26.73 -13.21
C ASN A 137 6.95 -25.81 -14.15
N LEU A 138 6.47 -24.59 -14.34
CA LEU A 138 7.24 -23.53 -14.97
C LEU A 138 8.20 -22.93 -13.92
N VAL A 139 9.50 -23.00 -14.17
CA VAL A 139 10.53 -22.48 -13.27
C VAL A 139 11.23 -21.32 -13.94
N ILE A 140 11.21 -20.17 -13.27
CA ILE A 140 11.90 -18.96 -13.70
C ILE A 140 13.05 -18.69 -12.73
N LYS A 141 14.28 -18.64 -13.24
CA LYS A 141 15.47 -18.43 -12.41
C LYS A 141 15.77 -16.95 -12.26
N PHE A 142 15.98 -16.50 -11.02
CA PHE A 142 16.36 -15.14 -10.64
C PHE A 142 17.66 -15.19 -9.82
N GLY A 143 18.81 -15.08 -10.49
CA GLY A 143 20.11 -15.22 -9.82
C GLY A 143 20.24 -16.57 -9.09
N ASP A 144 20.23 -16.51 -7.75
CA ASP A 144 20.32 -17.68 -6.86
C ASP A 144 18.96 -18.23 -6.39
N ASP A 145 17.86 -17.57 -6.75
CA ASP A 145 16.50 -18.01 -6.42
C ASP A 145 15.69 -18.44 -7.65
N GLU A 146 14.56 -19.10 -7.41
CA GLU A 146 13.68 -19.63 -8.45
C GLU A 146 12.22 -19.36 -8.12
N LEU A 147 11.51 -18.75 -9.07
CA LEU A 147 10.06 -18.60 -9.04
C LEU A 147 9.42 -19.82 -9.73
N VAL A 148 8.69 -20.60 -8.98
CA VAL A 148 8.08 -21.86 -9.41
C VAL A 148 6.57 -21.69 -9.51
N GLY A 149 6.05 -21.78 -10.73
CA GLY A 149 4.62 -21.75 -11.03
C GLY A 149 4.09 -23.17 -11.26
N SER A 150 3.14 -23.59 -10.43
CA SER A 150 2.49 -24.89 -10.57
C SER A 150 1.44 -24.90 -11.69
N ARG A 151 0.94 -26.08 -12.06
CA ARG A 151 -0.22 -26.19 -12.96
C ARG A 151 -1.45 -25.37 -12.48
N PRO A 152 -2.31 -24.89 -13.39
CA PRO A 152 -3.56 -24.22 -13.06
C PRO A 152 -4.47 -25.01 -12.10
N ALA A 153 -5.18 -24.30 -11.23
CA ALA A 153 -6.25 -24.84 -10.39
C ALA A 153 -7.57 -24.97 -11.16
N ASN A 154 -8.46 -25.85 -10.69
CA ASN A 154 -9.83 -25.87 -11.16
C ASN A 154 -10.62 -24.76 -10.46
N GLY A 155 -11.05 -23.73 -11.20
CA GLY A 155 -11.76 -22.57 -10.62
C GLY A 155 -13.03 -22.90 -9.81
N ASN A 156 -13.60 -24.10 -9.97
CA ASN A 156 -14.73 -24.56 -9.16
C ASN A 156 -14.38 -24.88 -7.69
N GLU A 157 -13.10 -25.08 -7.36
CA GLU A 157 -12.62 -25.36 -6.01
C GLU A 157 -12.63 -24.10 -5.13
N TYR A 158 -12.56 -22.91 -5.74
CA TYR A 158 -12.28 -21.65 -5.06
C TYR A 158 -13.49 -20.70 -5.02
N LYS A 159 -14.72 -21.23 -4.98
CA LYS A 159 -15.96 -20.44 -5.06
C LYS A 159 -16.07 -19.32 -4.02
N LYS A 160 -15.48 -19.52 -2.84
CA LYS A 160 -15.50 -18.57 -1.71
C LYS A 160 -14.42 -17.50 -1.80
N TRP A 161 -13.43 -17.66 -2.69
CA TRP A 161 -12.31 -16.74 -2.83
C TRP A 161 -12.68 -15.52 -3.70
N PRO A 162 -11.95 -14.40 -3.55
CA PRO A 162 -12.13 -13.20 -4.37
C PRO A 162 -11.95 -13.47 -5.87
N GLN A 163 -12.50 -12.59 -6.72
CA GLN A 163 -12.47 -12.79 -8.16
C GLN A 163 -11.08 -12.56 -8.75
N SER A 164 -10.30 -11.62 -8.19
CA SER A 164 -8.88 -11.46 -8.53
C SER A 164 -8.13 -12.76 -8.24
N PHE A 165 -8.24 -13.31 -7.02
CA PHE A 165 -7.55 -14.53 -6.62
C PHE A 165 -7.90 -15.74 -7.50
N LYS A 166 -9.19 -15.93 -7.82
CA LYS A 166 -9.63 -16.98 -8.77
C LYS A 166 -8.96 -16.86 -10.15
N THR A 167 -8.60 -15.64 -10.56
CA THR A 167 -7.88 -15.39 -11.82
C THR A 167 -6.42 -15.80 -11.70
N LEU A 168 -5.77 -15.53 -10.55
CA LEU A 168 -4.38 -15.93 -10.27
C LEU A 168 -4.23 -17.46 -10.34
N ILE A 169 -5.06 -18.18 -9.59
CA ILE A 169 -4.98 -19.65 -9.50
C ILE A 169 -5.36 -20.36 -10.80
N ALA A 170 -6.12 -19.70 -11.68
CA ALA A 170 -6.47 -20.23 -13.00
C ALA A 170 -5.27 -20.22 -13.96
N GLN A 171 -4.19 -19.50 -13.62
CA GLN A 171 -2.90 -19.57 -14.31
C GLN A 171 -1.94 -20.50 -13.55
N HIS A 172 -1.79 -20.27 -12.25
CA HIS A 172 -0.91 -21.08 -11.39
C HIS A 172 -1.55 -21.29 -10.03
N ARG A 173 -1.90 -22.55 -9.67
CA ARG A 173 -2.50 -22.86 -8.35
C ARG A 173 -1.62 -22.36 -7.20
N HIS A 174 -0.31 -22.53 -7.36
CA HIS A 174 0.72 -21.97 -6.48
C HIS A 174 1.79 -21.30 -7.33
N LEU A 175 2.28 -20.18 -6.85
CA LEU A 175 3.44 -19.48 -7.38
C LEU A 175 4.35 -19.13 -6.20
N GLY A 176 5.56 -19.70 -6.18
CA GLY A 176 6.46 -19.61 -5.03
C GLY A 176 7.86 -19.16 -5.42
N LEU A 177 8.42 -18.20 -4.69
CA LEU A 177 9.85 -17.88 -4.72
C LEU A 177 10.53 -18.75 -3.65
N GLU A 178 11.23 -19.78 -4.08
CA GLU A 178 11.55 -20.95 -3.24
C GLU A 178 12.53 -20.65 -2.10
N SER A 179 13.67 -20.02 -2.39
CA SER A 179 14.72 -19.75 -1.39
C SER A 179 14.29 -18.65 -0.43
N ALA A 180 13.64 -17.61 -0.94
CA ALA A 180 13.02 -16.54 -0.15
C ALA A 180 11.76 -16.99 0.61
N ARG A 181 11.20 -18.17 0.27
CA ARG A 181 10.00 -18.78 0.86
C ARG A 181 8.78 -17.87 0.85
N VAL A 182 8.51 -17.23 -0.28
CA VAL A 182 7.27 -16.45 -0.48
C VAL A 182 6.36 -17.20 -1.43
N THR A 183 5.14 -17.53 -1.01
CA THR A 183 4.20 -18.32 -1.82
C THR A 183 2.87 -17.62 -1.94
N LEU A 184 2.42 -17.41 -3.18
CA LEU A 184 1.04 -17.06 -3.53
C LEU A 184 0.26 -18.34 -3.84
N GLY A 185 -0.88 -18.52 -3.18
CA GLY A 185 -1.76 -19.66 -3.39
C GLY A 185 -2.34 -20.18 -2.08
N ASP A 186 -3.29 -21.09 -2.20
CA ASP A 186 -3.98 -21.70 -1.05
C ASP A 186 -3.14 -22.83 -0.45
N THR A 187 -2.29 -22.48 0.52
CA THR A 187 -1.31 -23.39 1.15
C THR A 187 -1.87 -24.19 2.33
N ASP A 188 -3.08 -23.87 2.79
CA ASP A 188 -3.71 -24.46 4.00
C ASP A 188 -2.82 -24.34 5.25
N SER A 189 -1.97 -23.30 5.30
CA SER A 189 -0.95 -23.12 6.36
C SER A 189 -1.40 -22.21 7.51
N PHE A 190 -2.51 -21.51 7.34
CA PHE A 190 -3.05 -20.59 8.35
C PHE A 190 -4.22 -21.26 9.07
N GLU A 191 -4.17 -21.29 10.40
CA GLU A 191 -5.22 -21.83 11.26
C GLU A 191 -5.90 -20.70 12.05
N GLY A 192 -7.20 -20.82 12.31
CA GLY A 192 -7.96 -19.78 12.99
C GLY A 192 -7.49 -19.52 14.43
N ASP A 193 -6.89 -20.53 15.07
CA ASP A 193 -6.40 -20.48 16.45
C ASP A 193 -5.39 -19.34 16.67
N TYR A 194 -4.61 -18.93 15.65
CA TYR A 194 -3.71 -17.78 15.76
C TYR A 194 -4.42 -16.44 15.98
N LEU A 195 -5.65 -16.27 15.44
CA LEU A 195 -6.48 -15.09 15.72
C LEU A 195 -7.11 -15.14 17.10
N GLU A 196 -7.37 -16.35 17.60
CA GLU A 196 -7.88 -16.56 18.97
C GLU A 196 -6.80 -16.27 20.00
N GLU A 197 -5.59 -16.79 19.80
CA GLU A 197 -4.44 -16.58 20.69
C GLU A 197 -4.00 -15.10 20.77
N SER A 198 -4.27 -14.32 19.74
CA SER A 198 -3.97 -12.89 19.69
C SER A 198 -5.11 -11.99 20.18
N ASP A 199 -6.24 -12.54 20.64
CA ASP A 199 -7.45 -11.77 21.00
C ASP A 199 -7.89 -10.80 19.89
N SER A 200 -7.74 -11.21 18.62
CA SER A 200 -7.94 -10.33 17.47
C SER A 200 -9.37 -9.78 17.40
N GLU A 201 -9.50 -8.49 17.05
CA GLU A 201 -10.80 -7.88 16.78
C GLU A 201 -11.58 -8.58 15.65
N TRP A 202 -10.89 -9.36 14.80
CA TRP A 202 -11.52 -10.07 13.69
C TRP A 202 -12.42 -11.23 14.14
N LEU A 203 -12.28 -11.71 15.38
CA LEU A 203 -13.15 -12.72 15.98
C LEU A 203 -14.62 -12.28 16.00
N GLN A 204 -14.90 -10.98 15.96
CA GLN A 204 -16.27 -10.45 15.87
C GLN A 204 -16.96 -10.73 14.52
N TYR A 205 -16.21 -11.12 13.49
CA TYR A 205 -16.72 -11.28 12.12
C TYR A 205 -17.11 -12.71 11.75
N GLY A 206 -16.90 -13.67 12.65
CA GLY A 206 -17.35 -15.05 12.49
C GLY A 206 -16.27 -16.06 12.84
N ASP A 207 -16.41 -17.26 12.28
CA ASP A 207 -15.47 -18.38 12.47
C ASP A 207 -14.09 -18.05 11.88
N PRO A 208 -13.01 -17.98 12.71
CA PRO A 208 -11.67 -17.59 12.26
C PRO A 208 -11.07 -18.59 11.28
N ASN A 209 -11.49 -19.86 11.30
CA ASN A 209 -11.08 -20.88 10.33
C ASN A 209 -11.62 -20.63 8.91
N ARG A 210 -12.44 -19.59 8.72
CA ARG A 210 -12.95 -19.17 7.41
C ARG A 210 -12.17 -17.99 6.83
N VAL A 211 -11.20 -17.45 7.55
CA VAL A 211 -10.29 -16.41 7.04
C VAL A 211 -9.38 -17.04 5.99
N LEU A 212 -9.27 -16.37 4.84
CA LEU A 212 -8.54 -16.89 3.69
C LEU A 212 -7.14 -16.26 3.64
N CYS A 213 -6.11 -17.08 3.43
CA CYS A 213 -4.71 -16.67 3.38
C CYS A 213 -4.15 -16.81 1.94
N PRO A 214 -4.18 -15.75 1.11
CA PRO A 214 -3.63 -15.80 -0.24
C PRO A 214 -2.10 -15.92 -0.33
N ILE A 215 -1.35 -15.40 0.65
CA ILE A 215 0.12 -15.35 0.58
C ILE A 215 0.72 -15.77 1.93
N VAL A 216 1.75 -16.60 1.85
CA VAL A 216 2.64 -16.92 2.98
C VAL A 216 4.01 -16.35 2.67
N ASP A 217 4.57 -15.56 3.59
CA ASP A 217 5.91 -15.01 3.50
C ASP A 217 6.75 -15.58 4.65
N TYR A 218 7.54 -16.60 4.33
CA TYR A 218 8.27 -17.42 5.28
C TYR A 218 7.36 -18.11 6.30
N SER A 219 7.14 -17.49 7.45
CA SER A 219 6.25 -17.97 8.50
C SER A 219 5.04 -17.06 8.68
N ASP A 220 5.09 -15.84 8.15
CA ASP A 220 4.02 -14.86 8.29
C ASP A 220 2.97 -15.01 7.20
N TRP A 221 1.78 -14.48 7.46
CA TRP A 221 0.63 -14.64 6.59
C TRP A 221 0.07 -13.29 6.14
N TRP A 222 -0.52 -13.30 4.95
CA TRP A 222 -1.31 -12.20 4.45
C TRP A 222 -2.74 -12.66 4.30
N LEU A 223 -3.65 -12.08 5.07
CA LEU A 223 -5.01 -12.55 5.28
C LEU A 223 -6.03 -11.63 4.61
N TYR A 224 -7.02 -12.20 3.95
CA TYR A 224 -8.17 -11.44 3.48
C TYR A 224 -9.08 -11.04 4.64
N HIS A 225 -9.42 -9.75 4.73
CA HIS A 225 -10.39 -9.29 5.70
C HIS A 225 -11.79 -9.89 5.40
N PRO A 226 -12.52 -10.39 6.41
CA PRO A 226 -13.87 -10.95 6.22
C PRO A 226 -14.95 -10.01 5.66
N LYS A 227 -14.74 -8.67 5.71
CA LYS A 227 -15.78 -7.67 5.45
C LYS A 227 -15.26 -6.41 4.75
N GLU A 228 -14.09 -5.92 5.14
CA GLU A 228 -13.50 -4.72 4.55
C GLU A 228 -13.16 -4.94 3.07
N LYS A 229 -13.27 -3.88 2.26
CA LYS A 229 -13.08 -3.91 0.82
C LYS A 229 -12.06 -2.86 0.39
N ASN A 230 -11.17 -3.23 -0.54
CA ASN A 230 -10.25 -2.34 -1.20
C ASN A 230 -10.96 -1.48 -2.26
N SER A 231 -10.23 -0.53 -2.86
CA SER A 231 -10.73 0.38 -3.91
C SER A 231 -11.27 -0.32 -5.16
N MET A 232 -10.94 -1.60 -5.36
CA MET A 232 -11.42 -2.45 -6.47
C MET A 232 -12.67 -3.27 -6.10
N GLY A 233 -13.18 -3.13 -4.87
CA GLY A 233 -14.35 -3.86 -4.36
C GLY A 233 -14.06 -5.30 -3.93
N GLU A 234 -12.79 -5.69 -3.87
CA GLU A 234 -12.32 -6.99 -3.37
C GLU A 234 -11.94 -6.90 -1.89
N PRO A 235 -11.87 -8.00 -1.12
CA PRO A 235 -11.43 -7.92 0.27
C PRO A 235 -10.03 -7.32 0.41
N THR A 236 -9.83 -6.46 1.42
CA THR A 236 -8.49 -5.96 1.79
C THR A 236 -7.61 -7.10 2.28
N ILE A 237 -6.29 -6.95 2.14
CA ILE A 237 -5.30 -7.92 2.59
C ILE A 237 -4.49 -7.31 3.74
N HIS A 238 -4.30 -8.07 4.81
CA HIS A 238 -3.62 -7.60 6.02
C HIS A 238 -2.47 -8.53 6.38
N PHE A 239 -1.37 -7.96 6.83
CA PHE A 239 -0.25 -8.72 7.36
C PHE A 239 -0.59 -9.29 8.74
N PHE A 240 -0.19 -10.53 9.00
CA PHE A 240 -0.30 -11.17 10.31
C PHE A 240 0.97 -11.97 10.61
N SER A 241 1.64 -11.65 11.71
CA SER A 241 2.90 -12.30 12.07
C SER A 241 2.67 -13.63 12.79
N HIS A 242 3.51 -14.61 12.51
CA HIS A 242 3.54 -15.88 13.25
C HIS A 242 3.94 -15.77 14.71
N GLU A 243 4.61 -14.68 15.09
CA GLU A 243 4.91 -14.38 16.50
C GLU A 243 3.68 -13.88 17.27
N GLY A 244 2.55 -13.70 16.58
CA GLY A 244 1.31 -13.14 17.11
C GLY A 244 1.29 -11.61 17.10
N GLY A 245 0.27 -11.04 17.72
CA GLY A 245 0.02 -9.60 17.77
C GLY A 245 -1.17 -9.16 16.93
N ASP A 246 -1.34 -7.84 16.80
CA ASP A 246 -2.46 -7.27 16.07
C ASP A 246 -2.35 -7.53 14.57
N VAL A 247 -3.51 -7.70 13.92
CA VAL A 247 -3.59 -7.74 12.46
C VAL A 247 -3.15 -6.39 11.91
N GLY A 248 -2.19 -6.39 10.98
CA GLY A 248 -1.62 -5.19 10.39
C GLY A 248 -2.62 -4.36 9.58
N GLU A 249 -2.17 -3.20 9.12
CA GLU A 249 -3.00 -2.27 8.35
C GLU A 249 -3.49 -2.88 7.01
N ALA A 250 -4.62 -2.37 6.54
CA ALA A 250 -5.23 -2.78 5.28
C ALA A 250 -4.39 -2.39 4.06
N ASN A 251 -4.07 -3.36 3.22
CA ASN A 251 -3.46 -3.11 1.91
C ASN A 251 -4.54 -2.93 0.86
N ASP A 252 -4.46 -1.83 0.12
CA ASP A 252 -5.41 -1.50 -0.95
C ASP A 252 -5.00 -2.06 -2.30
N MET A 253 -4.72 -3.36 -2.31
CA MET A 253 -4.33 -4.08 -3.50
C MET A 253 -4.89 -5.49 -3.46
N ASN A 254 -4.89 -6.14 -4.61
CA ASN A 254 -5.21 -7.54 -4.74
C ASN A 254 -3.94 -8.40 -4.54
N ALA A 255 -4.13 -9.71 -4.34
CA ALA A 255 -3.05 -10.60 -3.95
C ALA A 255 -1.95 -10.76 -5.01
N GLY A 256 -2.25 -10.61 -6.30
CA GLY A 256 -1.22 -10.70 -7.35
C GLY A 256 -0.19 -9.59 -7.20
N SER A 257 -0.69 -8.36 -7.00
CA SER A 257 0.14 -7.15 -6.89
C SER A 257 0.95 -7.16 -5.60
N LEU A 258 0.33 -7.57 -4.50
CA LEU A 258 1.03 -7.78 -3.23
C LEU A 258 2.13 -8.84 -3.36
N PHE A 259 1.86 -9.94 -4.06
CA PHE A 259 2.89 -10.96 -4.30
C PHE A 259 4.05 -10.43 -5.15
N LEU A 260 3.79 -9.62 -6.19
CA LEU A 260 4.84 -8.96 -6.96
C LEU A 260 5.70 -8.04 -6.10
N GLU A 261 5.09 -7.33 -5.16
CA GLU A 261 5.80 -6.50 -4.19
C GLU A 261 6.72 -7.34 -3.30
N ARG A 262 6.20 -8.45 -2.76
CA ARG A 262 7.03 -9.37 -1.96
C ARG A 262 8.17 -9.96 -2.79
N VAL A 263 7.93 -10.37 -4.04
CA VAL A 263 8.99 -10.88 -4.93
C VAL A 263 10.03 -9.80 -5.22
N ALA A 264 9.61 -8.58 -5.54
CA ALA A 264 10.51 -7.45 -5.77
C ALA A 264 11.40 -7.17 -4.54
N ASP A 265 10.80 -7.16 -3.34
CA ASP A 265 11.52 -6.97 -2.08
C ASP A 265 12.58 -8.07 -1.86
N LYS A 266 12.20 -9.34 -2.04
CA LYS A 266 13.12 -10.48 -1.81
C LYS A 266 14.25 -10.54 -2.84
N LEU A 267 13.98 -10.07 -4.06
CA LEU A 267 14.98 -9.92 -5.11
C LEU A 267 15.80 -8.61 -4.98
N ASN A 268 15.52 -7.78 -3.97
CA ASN A 268 16.16 -6.47 -3.73
C ASN A 268 16.08 -5.54 -4.95
N LEU A 269 14.93 -5.51 -5.63
CA LEU A 269 14.76 -4.68 -6.83
C LEU A 269 14.42 -3.24 -6.46
N PRO A 270 15.08 -2.23 -7.05
CA PRO A 270 14.81 -0.83 -6.78
C PRO A 270 13.56 -0.36 -7.54
N ILE A 271 12.39 -0.85 -7.14
CA ILE A 271 11.12 -0.58 -7.82
C ILE A 271 10.29 0.40 -6.99
N SER A 272 9.81 1.47 -7.62
CA SER A 272 8.79 2.34 -7.02
C SER A 272 7.43 1.66 -7.09
N ILE A 273 6.99 1.12 -5.96
CA ILE A 273 5.68 0.50 -5.80
C ILE A 273 4.58 1.58 -5.98
N PRO A 274 3.51 1.30 -6.74
CA PRO A 274 2.37 2.21 -6.85
C PRO A 274 1.69 2.37 -5.48
N GLN A 275 1.91 3.49 -4.82
CA GLN A 275 1.18 3.79 -3.59
C GLN A 275 -0.26 4.20 -3.92
N LYS A 276 -1.18 3.74 -3.06
CA LYS A 276 -2.58 4.18 -3.03
C LYS A 276 -2.63 5.72 -3.00
N GLU A 277 -3.32 6.33 -3.95
CA GLU A 277 -4.05 7.57 -3.67
C GLU A 277 -5.17 7.20 -2.70
N THR A 278 -4.85 7.08 -1.41
CA THR A 278 -5.87 7.08 -0.37
C THR A 278 -6.63 8.37 -0.57
N THR A 279 -7.96 8.30 -0.66
CA THR A 279 -8.84 9.44 -0.40
C THR A 279 -8.74 9.81 1.10
N GLN A 280 -7.53 10.14 1.55
CA GLN A 280 -7.23 11.04 2.64
C GLN A 280 -7.05 12.39 1.98
N THR A 281 -7.78 13.39 2.47
CA THR A 281 -7.74 14.73 1.90
C THR A 281 -6.30 15.22 1.71
N ASP A 282 -5.97 15.45 0.45
CA ASP A 282 -4.69 15.91 -0.06
C ASP A 282 -4.13 17.08 0.75
N VAL A 283 -2.91 16.89 1.24
CA VAL A 283 -1.98 17.93 1.64
C VAL A 283 -0.73 17.63 0.83
N SER A 284 -0.60 18.29 -0.31
CA SER A 284 0.55 18.17 -1.20
C SER A 284 1.87 18.32 -0.44
N LEU A 285 2.71 17.29 -0.44
CA LEU A 285 4.13 17.40 -0.05
C LEU A 285 4.93 18.11 -1.17
N PRO A 286 5.96 18.91 -0.84
CA PRO A 286 6.65 19.73 -1.84
C PRO A 286 7.48 18.90 -2.85
N SER A 287 7.61 19.45 -4.05
CA SER A 287 8.18 18.82 -5.25
C SER A 287 9.68 18.45 -5.23
N TRP A 288 10.38 18.57 -4.09
CA TRP A 288 11.83 18.31 -4.01
C TRP A 288 12.18 16.91 -3.47
N LEU A 289 11.19 16.11 -3.06
CA LEU A 289 11.39 14.76 -2.49
C LEU A 289 11.40 13.61 -3.53
N SER A 290 11.44 13.90 -4.83
CA SER A 290 11.42 12.89 -5.91
C SER A 290 12.63 13.01 -6.86
N LEU A 291 13.71 12.24 -6.61
CA LEU A 291 14.75 11.90 -7.60
C LEU A 291 15.32 10.47 -7.40
N PRO A 292 15.85 9.80 -8.46
CA PRO A 292 16.02 8.33 -8.56
C PRO A 292 17.40 7.77 -8.11
N GLN A 293 17.44 6.47 -7.77
CA GLN A 293 18.57 5.73 -7.15
C GLN A 293 19.54 5.03 -8.14
N LEU A 294 20.83 4.92 -7.76
CA LEU A 294 21.89 4.07 -8.33
C LEU A 294 22.86 3.68 -7.18
N GLU A 295 23.17 2.39 -6.99
CA GLU A 295 23.93 1.84 -5.85
C GLU A 295 25.35 1.35 -6.19
N PHE A 296 26.27 1.38 -5.20
CA PHE A 296 27.37 0.42 -4.96
C PHE A 296 27.60 0.31 -3.43
N SER A 297 28.32 -0.70 -2.93
CA SER A 297 28.46 -0.97 -1.49
C SER A 297 29.91 -0.94 -1.01
N PHE A 298 30.13 -0.46 0.24
CA PHE A 298 31.28 -0.79 1.09
C PHE A 298 30.89 -0.75 2.57
N GLU A 299 31.48 -1.66 3.34
CA GLU A 299 31.42 -1.74 4.79
C GLU A 299 31.97 -0.43 5.41
N ASN A 300 31.19 0.16 6.33
CA ASN A 300 31.41 1.43 7.03
C ASN A 300 31.19 2.71 6.20
N GLY A 301 29.92 3.13 6.14
CA GLY A 301 29.50 4.53 6.37
C GLY A 301 30.13 5.64 5.50
N ILE A 302 29.36 6.02 4.46
CA ILE A 302 29.46 7.18 3.56
C ILE A 302 30.56 7.15 2.47
N TYR A 303 30.17 7.03 1.19
CA TYR A 303 31.07 7.25 0.04
C TYR A 303 30.46 8.16 -1.05
N TYR A 304 31.31 8.75 -1.90
CA TYR A 304 30.96 9.76 -2.91
C TYR A 304 31.14 9.25 -4.35
N ARG A 305 30.14 9.42 -5.21
CA ARG A 305 30.22 9.08 -6.65
C ARG A 305 29.40 10.07 -7.48
N GLU A 306 29.94 10.50 -8.61
CA GLU A 306 29.26 11.37 -9.61
C GLU A 306 28.66 12.68 -9.07
N GLY A 307 29.23 13.24 -7.99
CA GLY A 307 28.74 14.51 -7.43
C GLY A 307 27.83 14.37 -6.21
N LYS A 308 27.62 13.17 -5.66
CA LYS A 308 26.81 12.95 -4.45
C LYS A 308 27.39 11.88 -3.51
N PHE A 309 27.05 11.99 -2.23
CA PHE A 309 27.45 11.11 -1.12
C PHE A 309 26.33 10.10 -0.76
N TYR A 310 26.66 8.89 -0.30
CA TYR A 310 25.73 7.78 0.01
C TYR A 310 26.16 7.01 1.28
N GLN A 311 25.25 6.78 2.25
CA GLN A 311 25.48 6.06 3.53
C GLN A 311 24.45 4.92 3.77
N LEU A 312 24.87 3.78 4.35
CA LEU A 312 24.03 2.68 4.89
C LEU A 312 24.66 2.17 6.20
N GLY A 313 24.02 1.74 7.31
CA GLY A 313 22.66 1.80 7.91
C GLY A 313 22.84 2.03 9.45
N GLU A 314 21.85 2.07 10.35
CA GLU A 314 20.69 1.21 10.61
C GLU A 314 19.39 2.00 10.92
N SER A 315 18.26 1.38 10.57
CA SER A 315 16.89 1.62 11.08
C SER A 315 16.13 2.90 10.68
N TRP A 316 15.30 2.70 9.64
CA TRP A 316 13.97 3.24 9.27
C TRP A 316 13.61 4.72 9.48
N ARG A 317 13.14 5.31 8.36
CA ARG A 317 12.41 6.59 8.19
C ARG A 317 13.24 7.88 8.26
N ASP A 318 14.22 8.04 7.38
CA ASP A 318 14.38 9.34 6.68
C ASP A 318 15.52 9.26 5.65
N ASN A 319 15.33 9.91 4.51
CA ASN A 319 16.41 10.16 3.52
C ASN A 319 17.38 11.27 3.99
N SER A 320 17.63 11.38 5.30
CA SER A 320 18.49 12.43 5.86
C SER A 320 19.91 11.93 6.09
N VAL A 321 20.87 12.75 5.69
CA VAL A 321 22.30 12.51 5.97
C VAL A 321 22.52 12.78 7.46
N ILE A 322 23.08 11.83 8.20
CA ILE A 322 23.31 12.00 9.64
C ILE A 322 24.76 12.43 9.88
N ILE A 323 24.97 13.59 10.49
CA ILE A 323 26.31 14.13 10.75
C ILE A 323 26.44 14.49 12.22
N ASP A 324 27.50 14.01 12.87
CA ASP A 324 27.74 14.38 14.26
C ASP A 324 28.36 15.80 14.38
N GLY A 325 28.10 16.46 15.51
CA GLY A 325 28.58 17.83 15.76
C GLY A 325 30.10 17.97 15.73
N LYS A 326 30.86 16.91 16.07
CA LYS A 326 32.33 16.95 16.02
C LYS A 326 32.86 16.93 14.59
N THR A 327 32.17 16.24 13.69
CA THR A 327 32.50 16.20 12.26
C THR A 327 32.32 17.58 11.65
N LEU A 328 31.26 18.31 12.02
CA LEU A 328 31.04 19.70 11.59
C LEU A 328 32.19 20.64 11.98
N GLU A 329 32.76 20.50 13.17
CA GLU A 329 33.88 21.33 13.66
C GLU A 329 35.16 21.20 12.81
N SER A 330 35.29 20.12 12.05
CA SER A 330 36.48 19.81 11.24
C SER A 330 36.35 20.14 9.75
N LEU A 331 35.17 20.54 9.29
CA LEU A 331 34.86 20.81 7.89
C LEU A 331 35.08 22.29 7.53
N SER A 332 35.45 22.58 6.28
CA SER A 332 35.51 23.95 5.79
C SER A 332 34.12 24.54 5.58
N LYS A 333 34.02 25.88 5.59
CA LYS A 333 32.74 26.59 5.40
C LYS A 333 31.98 26.15 4.13
N ASP A 334 32.70 25.95 3.02
CA ASP A 334 32.11 25.51 1.76
C ASP A 334 31.61 24.05 1.81
N GLU A 335 32.23 23.20 2.62
CA GLU A 335 31.80 21.81 2.83
C GLU A 335 30.57 21.75 3.74
N ILE A 336 30.56 22.55 4.81
CA ILE A 336 29.42 22.66 5.72
C ILE A 336 28.18 23.18 4.99
N SER A 337 28.31 24.21 4.14
CA SER A 337 27.18 24.73 3.36
C SER A 337 26.55 23.71 2.41
N LYS A 338 27.34 22.79 1.83
CA LYS A 338 26.84 21.73 0.93
C LYS A 338 26.20 20.57 1.67
N ILE A 339 26.69 20.30 2.86
CA ILE A 339 26.24 19.21 3.72
C ILE A 339 24.89 19.55 4.38
N ILE A 340 24.72 20.81 4.77
CA ILE A 340 23.58 21.28 5.57
C ILE A 340 22.26 21.36 4.81
N GLU A 341 22.28 21.37 3.47
CA GLU A 341 21.06 21.27 2.66
C GLU A 341 20.28 19.95 2.87
N MET A 342 20.83 18.95 3.59
CA MET A 342 20.27 17.59 3.70
C MET A 342 20.28 16.92 5.10
N THR A 343 20.57 17.62 6.21
CA THR A 343 21.12 16.94 7.40
C THR A 343 20.23 16.79 8.64
N ARG A 344 20.46 15.67 9.33
CA ARG A 344 20.12 15.39 10.73
C ARG A 344 21.39 15.36 11.58
N ILE A 345 21.48 16.15 12.64
CA ILE A 345 22.69 16.32 13.44
C ILE A 345 22.66 15.44 14.70
N ARG A 346 23.66 14.57 14.87
CA ARG A 346 23.87 13.81 16.12
C ARG A 346 24.72 14.61 17.11
N GLU A 347 24.36 14.52 18.39
CA GLU A 347 25.02 15.26 19.49
C GLU A 347 25.00 16.79 19.35
N LEU A 348 23.97 17.40 18.74
CA LEU A 348 23.81 18.85 18.84
C LEU A 348 23.38 19.22 20.26
N TYR A 349 24.20 19.95 21.00
CA TYR A 349 23.94 20.37 22.38
C TYR A 349 23.95 21.88 22.60
N ASP A 350 24.42 22.65 21.60
CA ASP A 350 24.38 24.10 21.55
C ASP A 350 24.25 24.56 20.09
N ILE A 351 23.26 25.40 19.78
CA ILE A 351 23.02 25.92 18.42
C ILE A 351 24.24 26.71 17.91
N HIS A 352 25.01 27.35 18.81
CA HIS A 352 26.17 28.14 18.45
C HIS A 352 27.38 27.31 17.99
N THR A 353 27.34 25.98 18.12
CA THR A 353 28.37 25.13 17.48
C THR A 353 28.21 25.08 15.96
N LEU A 354 27.06 25.53 15.43
CA LEU A 354 26.84 25.67 13.99
C LEU A 354 27.37 27.02 13.49
N PRO A 355 27.91 27.08 12.26
CA PRO A 355 28.33 28.34 11.65
C PRO A 355 27.14 29.15 11.13
N LEU A 356 26.25 29.61 12.01
CA LEU A 356 24.93 30.17 11.70
C LEU A 356 24.92 31.25 10.61
N ASP A 357 25.95 32.10 10.55
CA ASP A 357 26.06 33.17 9.55
C ASP A 357 26.26 32.65 8.12
N ASP A 358 26.82 31.44 7.97
CA ASP A 358 27.02 30.77 6.69
C ASP A 358 25.80 29.89 6.30
N LEU A 359 24.85 29.68 7.22
CA LEU A 359 23.71 28.77 7.06
C LEU A 359 22.38 29.48 6.77
N VAL A 360 22.43 30.73 6.34
CA VAL A 360 21.23 31.55 6.10
C VAL A 360 20.27 30.98 5.05
N ARG A 361 20.70 30.02 4.22
CA ARG A 361 19.88 29.32 3.21
C ARG A 361 19.27 28.01 3.70
N LEU A 362 19.57 27.60 4.94
CA LEU A 362 19.12 26.32 5.47
C LEU A 362 17.60 26.28 5.57
N GLU A 363 16.99 25.23 4.99
CA GLU A 363 15.55 25.01 5.02
C GLU A 363 15.13 23.92 6.01
N VAL A 364 16.01 22.97 6.35
CA VAL A 364 15.72 21.83 7.22
C VAL A 364 16.79 21.70 8.28
N LEU A 365 16.42 21.65 9.56
CA LEU A 365 17.35 21.37 10.65
C LEU A 365 16.74 20.36 11.61
N MET A 366 17.34 19.17 11.66
CA MET A 366 16.87 18.07 12.49
C MET A 366 17.99 17.65 13.44
N ALA A 367 17.69 17.44 14.72
CA ALA A 367 18.64 16.90 15.68
C ALA A 367 17.93 16.12 16.77
N SER A 368 18.19 14.82 16.87
CA SER A 368 17.69 13.98 17.96
C SER A 368 18.81 13.68 18.95
N ALA A 369 18.54 13.87 20.23
CA ALA A 369 19.45 13.41 21.28
C ALA A 369 19.10 11.98 21.70
N ASP A 370 20.13 11.22 22.07
CA ASP A 370 19.94 10.00 22.84
C ASP A 370 19.26 10.36 24.18
N PRO A 371 18.15 9.68 24.57
CA PRO A 371 17.49 9.88 25.86
C PRO A 371 18.42 9.85 27.08
N ASP A 372 19.51 9.09 27.03
CA ASP A 372 20.49 8.95 28.11
C ASP A 372 21.69 9.90 27.99
N SER A 373 21.78 10.67 26.90
CA SER A 373 22.86 11.64 26.69
C SER A 373 22.81 12.79 27.70
N LYS A 374 23.98 13.19 28.19
CA LYS A 374 24.17 14.43 28.97
C LYS A 374 24.30 15.68 28.10
N LYS A 375 24.48 15.50 26.78
CA LYS A 375 24.61 16.56 25.78
C LYS A 375 23.26 16.75 25.09
N LYS A 376 22.48 17.70 25.59
CA LYS A 376 21.14 18.04 25.11
C LYS A 376 20.99 19.55 24.98
N LEU A 377 20.31 19.99 23.94
CA LEU A 377 19.93 21.39 23.78
C LEU A 377 19.00 21.82 24.91
N LYS A 378 19.19 23.06 25.38
CA LYS A 378 18.35 23.67 26.43
C LYS A 378 17.52 24.85 25.93
N ASN A 379 17.97 25.48 24.86
CA ASN A 379 17.29 26.57 24.16
C ASN A 379 17.71 26.54 22.69
N LEU A 380 17.04 27.36 21.89
CA LEU A 380 17.29 27.50 20.47
C LEU A 380 17.85 28.90 20.13
N ASN A 381 18.57 29.55 21.04
CA ASN A 381 19.09 30.90 20.79
C ASN A 381 20.07 30.89 19.61
N GLY A 382 19.95 31.88 18.72
CA GLY A 382 20.70 31.95 17.47
C GLY A 382 19.99 31.32 16.27
N ILE A 383 19.00 30.44 16.49
CA ILE A 383 18.22 29.83 15.38
C ILE A 383 17.46 30.88 14.57
N GLU A 384 17.14 32.04 15.15
CA GLU A 384 16.46 33.16 14.50
C GLU A 384 17.25 33.75 13.32
N LYS A 385 18.56 33.44 13.20
CA LYS A 385 19.38 33.79 12.03
C LYS A 385 19.04 32.97 10.78
N LEU A 386 18.46 31.78 10.97
CA LEU A 386 18.17 30.81 9.91
C LEU A 386 16.76 31.04 9.33
N LEU A 387 16.53 32.24 8.80
CA LEU A 387 15.20 32.73 8.39
C LEU A 387 14.52 31.91 7.28
N ASN A 388 15.27 31.08 6.56
CA ASN A 388 14.75 30.22 5.49
C ASN A 388 14.31 28.83 5.99
N LEU A 389 14.42 28.54 7.29
CA LEU A 389 13.95 27.29 7.86
C LEU A 389 12.46 27.10 7.58
N LYS A 390 12.16 25.94 7.00
CA LYS A 390 10.81 25.41 6.76
C LYS A 390 10.52 24.27 7.73
N HIS A 391 11.48 23.37 7.95
CA HIS A 391 11.28 22.20 8.80
C HIS A 391 12.29 22.16 9.94
N ILE A 392 11.81 21.96 11.17
CA ILE A 392 12.69 21.76 12.33
C ILE A 392 12.27 20.55 13.16
N GLU A 393 13.22 19.68 13.47
CA GLU A 393 13.05 18.56 14.40
C GLU A 393 14.08 18.68 15.53
N PHE A 394 13.65 18.70 16.79
CA PHE A 394 14.56 18.56 17.92
C PHE A 394 14.00 17.61 18.97
N LEU A 395 14.18 16.30 18.78
CA LEU A 395 13.65 15.27 19.66
C LEU A 395 14.57 14.98 20.85
N ASN A 396 13.96 14.67 22.00
CA ASN A 396 14.64 14.16 23.21
C ASN A 396 15.69 15.10 23.84
N HIS A 397 15.56 16.42 23.62
CA HIS A 397 16.40 17.43 24.27
C HIS A 397 15.81 17.92 25.60
N GLU A 398 16.42 18.96 26.19
CA GLU A 398 15.97 19.66 27.39
C GLU A 398 15.50 21.08 27.07
N ILE A 399 14.95 21.30 25.87
CA ILE A 399 14.50 22.62 25.42
C ILE A 399 13.35 23.09 26.32
N GLU A 400 13.45 24.33 26.79
CA GLU A 400 12.41 24.98 27.59
C GLU A 400 11.90 26.26 26.93
N ASP A 401 12.82 27.04 26.35
CA ASP A 401 12.53 28.30 25.67
C ASP A 401 12.66 28.16 24.15
N ILE A 402 11.57 28.47 23.45
CA ILE A 402 11.46 28.47 21.98
C ILE A 402 11.15 29.87 21.43
N SER A 403 11.32 30.94 22.22
CA SER A 403 11.04 32.33 21.84
C SER A 403 11.77 32.79 20.57
N SER A 404 12.94 32.23 20.30
CA SER A 404 13.72 32.47 19.09
C SER A 404 13.01 32.03 17.80
N LEU A 405 12.04 31.12 17.86
CA LEU A 405 11.24 30.70 16.70
C LEU A 405 10.31 31.80 16.17
N SER A 406 10.06 32.86 16.94
CA SER A 406 9.08 33.92 16.60
C SER A 406 9.36 34.67 15.30
N GLN A 407 10.60 34.64 14.81
CA GLN A 407 11.01 35.28 13.56
C GLN A 407 11.00 34.33 12.36
N LEU A 408 10.84 33.01 12.58
CA LEU A 408 10.93 31.98 11.54
C LEU A 408 9.59 31.78 10.82
N GLN A 409 9.13 32.81 10.12
CA GLN A 409 7.82 32.84 9.45
C GLN A 409 7.69 31.86 8.27
N ASN A 410 8.82 31.28 7.83
CA ASN A 410 8.85 30.28 6.77
C ASN A 410 8.60 28.84 7.26
N LEU A 411 8.47 28.63 8.58
CA LEU A 411 8.22 27.29 9.13
C LEU A 411 6.89 26.71 8.63
N GLU A 412 6.98 25.50 8.10
CA GLU A 412 5.90 24.66 7.59
C GLU A 412 5.71 23.42 8.47
N TRP A 413 6.78 22.91 9.09
CA TRP A 413 6.77 21.71 9.93
C TRP A 413 7.65 21.89 11.17
N ILE A 414 7.13 21.52 12.33
CA ILE A 414 7.87 21.53 13.60
C ILE A 414 7.59 20.28 14.42
N ASP A 415 8.66 19.62 14.86
CA ASP A 415 8.59 18.58 15.88
C ASP A 415 9.60 18.85 17.00
N LEU A 416 9.05 19.21 18.17
CA LEU A 416 9.80 19.39 19.41
C LEU A 416 9.30 18.41 20.47
N SER A 417 8.87 17.22 20.05
CA SER A 417 8.42 16.18 20.96
C SER A 417 9.55 15.73 21.89
N TYR A 418 9.19 15.21 23.06
CA TYR A 418 10.11 14.72 24.09
C TYR A 418 11.03 15.79 24.72
N ASN A 419 10.68 17.08 24.63
CA ASN A 419 11.35 18.17 25.35
C ASN A 419 10.62 18.46 26.66
N LYS A 420 10.90 17.67 27.70
CA LYS A 420 10.13 17.55 28.96
C LYS A 420 9.77 18.84 29.73
N ARG A 421 10.15 20.04 29.27
CA ARG A 421 9.96 21.35 29.90
C ARG A 421 9.29 22.42 29.04
N ILE A 422 9.08 22.23 27.73
CA ILE A 422 8.38 23.27 26.93
C ILE A 422 6.96 23.44 27.46
N SER A 423 6.60 24.67 27.79
CA SER A 423 5.27 25.01 28.34
C SER A 423 4.63 26.22 27.66
N ASN A 424 5.43 27.08 27.04
CA ASN A 424 4.98 28.26 26.30
C ASN A 424 5.29 28.10 24.81
N ILE A 425 4.26 28.22 23.97
CA ILE A 425 4.35 28.14 22.51
C ILE A 425 3.92 29.41 21.79
N ASP A 426 3.82 30.56 22.48
CA ASP A 426 3.44 31.85 21.89
C ASP A 426 4.36 32.30 20.76
N ALA A 427 5.61 31.82 20.76
CA ALA A 427 6.56 32.04 19.68
C ALA A 427 6.02 31.62 18.31
N LEU A 428 5.14 30.62 18.25
CA LEU A 428 4.59 30.11 16.99
C LEU A 428 3.52 31.02 16.37
N ARG A 429 3.00 32.02 17.10
CA ARG A 429 1.82 32.80 16.69
C ARG A 429 1.90 33.42 15.29
N ASN A 430 3.11 33.74 14.83
CA ASN A 430 3.35 34.39 13.53
C ASN A 430 3.86 33.43 12.44
N CYS A 431 4.01 32.14 12.74
CA CYS A 431 4.50 31.13 11.80
C CYS A 431 3.37 30.67 10.86
N ASN A 432 2.82 31.61 10.09
CA ASN A 432 1.57 31.46 9.32
C ASN A 432 1.61 30.37 8.24
N LYS A 433 2.79 29.83 7.93
CA LYS A 433 2.97 28.72 6.99
C LYS A 433 2.90 27.34 7.66
N LEU A 434 2.89 27.26 8.99
CA LEU A 434 2.89 25.99 9.72
C LEU A 434 1.67 25.15 9.35
N GLU A 435 1.96 23.93 8.93
CA GLU A 435 1.00 22.91 8.56
C GLU A 435 0.97 21.77 9.58
N ILE A 436 2.12 21.44 10.17
CA ILE A 436 2.26 20.32 11.10
C ILE A 436 3.01 20.79 12.35
N VAL A 437 2.40 20.51 13.51
CA VAL A 437 2.95 20.82 14.82
C VAL A 437 2.93 19.57 15.69
N ARG A 438 4.11 19.13 16.12
CA ARG A 438 4.26 18.00 17.06
C ARG A 438 5.02 18.44 18.31
N PHE A 439 4.37 18.30 19.45
CA PHE A 439 4.91 18.61 20.76
C PHE A 439 4.55 17.52 21.77
N SER A 440 4.50 16.26 21.36
CA SER A 440 4.19 15.15 22.27
C SER A 440 5.20 15.13 23.43
N LYS A 441 4.76 14.76 24.64
CA LYS A 441 5.62 14.62 25.84
C LYS A 441 6.34 15.90 26.25
N ASN A 442 5.58 16.98 26.39
CA ASN A 442 6.04 18.28 26.87
C ASN A 442 5.26 18.70 28.15
N LYS A 443 5.22 20.00 28.48
CA LYS A 443 4.46 20.58 29.61
C LYS A 443 3.52 21.69 29.16
N ILE A 444 3.04 21.62 27.92
CA ILE A 444 2.16 22.62 27.33
C ILE A 444 0.77 22.49 27.94
N SER A 445 0.20 23.61 28.37
CA SER A 445 -1.16 23.66 28.93
C SER A 445 -2.07 24.67 28.26
N ASP A 446 -1.47 25.73 27.72
CA ASP A 446 -2.12 26.77 26.92
C ASP A 446 -1.66 26.63 25.46
N ILE A 447 -2.63 26.38 24.57
CA ILE A 447 -2.41 26.20 23.13
C ILE A 447 -3.07 27.31 22.31
N THR A 448 -3.47 28.41 22.95
CA THR A 448 -4.17 29.51 22.28
C THR A 448 -3.36 30.17 21.17
N ALA A 449 -2.04 30.03 21.17
CA ALA A 449 -1.17 30.48 20.08
C ALA A 449 -1.47 29.78 18.74
N LEU A 450 -1.92 28.51 18.76
CA LEU A 450 -2.15 27.72 17.55
C LEU A 450 -3.35 28.21 16.74
N LYS A 451 -4.31 28.89 17.37
CA LYS A 451 -5.51 29.41 16.68
C LYS A 451 -5.20 30.47 15.61
N TYR A 452 -4.01 31.06 15.65
CA TYR A 452 -3.56 32.06 14.69
C TYR A 452 -2.90 31.45 13.46
N LEU A 453 -2.77 30.12 13.37
CA LEU A 453 -2.08 29.41 12.30
C LEU A 453 -3.08 28.91 11.24
N PRO A 454 -3.27 29.64 10.13
CA PRO A 454 -4.37 29.37 9.19
C PRO A 454 -4.19 28.09 8.37
N LYS A 455 -2.95 27.59 8.25
CA LYS A 455 -2.62 26.40 7.46
C LYS A 455 -2.46 25.12 8.28
N LEU A 456 -2.65 25.21 9.59
CA LEU A 456 -2.38 24.10 10.51
C LEU A 456 -3.35 22.95 10.24
N LYS A 457 -2.81 21.77 9.92
CA LYS A 457 -3.52 20.56 9.49
C LYS A 457 -3.39 19.42 10.47
N ILE A 458 -2.22 19.28 11.10
CA ILE A 458 -1.92 18.19 12.04
C ILE A 458 -1.34 18.77 13.32
N ILE A 459 -1.93 18.38 14.45
CA ILE A 459 -1.48 18.74 15.80
C ILE A 459 -1.29 17.46 16.60
N ASP A 460 -0.07 17.20 17.09
CA ASP A 460 0.20 16.19 18.11
C ASP A 460 0.58 16.85 19.43
N LEU A 461 -0.28 16.69 20.43
CA LEU A 461 -0.12 17.20 21.79
C LEU A 461 -0.21 16.08 22.83
N ASP A 462 -0.01 14.82 22.44
CA ASP A 462 -0.05 13.69 23.36
C ASP A 462 0.90 13.89 24.56
N ASP A 463 0.54 13.36 25.72
CA ASP A 463 1.27 13.52 26.99
C ASP A 463 1.66 14.99 27.33
N ASN A 464 0.67 15.88 27.26
CA ASN A 464 0.74 17.26 27.74
C ASN A 464 -0.42 17.59 28.72
N PRO A 465 -0.23 18.50 29.69
CA PRO A 465 -1.30 18.93 30.60
C PRO A 465 -2.24 19.98 29.96
N ILE A 466 -2.82 19.67 28.78
CA ILE A 466 -3.71 20.56 28.03
C ILE A 466 -4.96 20.90 28.86
N LYS A 467 -5.32 22.19 28.92
CA LYS A 467 -6.47 22.68 29.71
C LYS A 467 -7.73 22.89 28.89
N ASP A 468 -7.58 23.29 27.63
CA ASP A 468 -8.65 23.70 26.75
C ASP A 468 -8.24 23.51 25.28
N ILE A 469 -9.14 22.93 24.47
CA ILE A 469 -8.97 22.71 23.03
C ILE A 469 -9.94 23.53 22.17
N LEU A 470 -10.93 24.23 22.75
CA LEU A 470 -11.96 24.94 22.01
C LEU A 470 -11.40 26.10 21.18
N CYS A 471 -10.24 26.64 21.55
CA CYS A 471 -9.53 27.61 20.73
C CYS A 471 -9.13 27.07 19.34
N LEU A 472 -9.01 25.75 19.18
CA LEU A 472 -8.67 25.09 17.91
C LEU A 472 -9.84 25.06 16.92
N VAL A 473 -11.07 25.44 17.34
CA VAL A 473 -12.21 25.58 16.41
C VAL A 473 -11.88 26.57 15.29
N GLU A 474 -11.07 27.60 15.60
CA GLU A 474 -10.60 28.60 14.65
C GLU A 474 -9.59 28.05 13.61
N CYS A 475 -8.96 26.90 13.86
CA CYS A 475 -8.00 26.27 12.96
C CYS A 475 -8.72 25.57 11.80
N LYS A 476 -9.24 26.33 10.83
CA LYS A 476 -10.13 25.83 9.76
C LYS A 476 -9.53 24.75 8.87
N SER A 477 -8.21 24.67 8.77
CA SER A 477 -7.52 23.64 7.98
C SER A 477 -7.14 22.39 8.78
N LEU A 478 -7.45 22.34 10.07
CA LEU A 478 -7.14 21.21 10.94
C LEU A 478 -7.86 19.97 10.46
N LYS A 479 -7.12 18.86 10.39
CA LYS A 479 -7.59 17.54 9.94
C LYS A 479 -7.37 16.49 11.02
N GLU A 480 -6.25 16.56 11.73
CA GLU A 480 -5.87 15.60 12.75
C GLU A 480 -5.44 16.29 14.03
N LEU A 481 -6.00 15.86 15.16
CA LEU A 481 -5.70 16.35 16.49
C LEU A 481 -5.45 15.16 17.43
N LYS A 482 -4.20 14.92 17.79
CA LYS A 482 -3.85 13.91 18.78
C LYS A 482 -3.73 14.53 20.17
N LEU A 483 -4.48 13.98 21.12
CA LEU A 483 -4.56 14.47 22.49
C LEU A 483 -4.08 13.41 23.49
N PRO A 484 -3.69 13.82 24.71
CA PRO A 484 -3.38 12.88 25.77
C PRO A 484 -4.60 11.99 26.07
N SER A 485 -4.40 10.69 26.22
CA SER A 485 -5.47 9.75 26.62
C SER A 485 -6.23 10.19 27.89
N SER A 486 -5.52 10.82 28.84
CA SER A 486 -6.11 11.37 30.05
C SER A 486 -6.99 12.61 29.84
N PHE A 487 -6.86 13.29 28.69
CA PHE A 487 -7.70 14.44 28.35
C PHE A 487 -9.13 13.98 28.03
N TRP A 488 -9.29 12.91 27.25
CA TRP A 488 -10.59 12.31 26.93
C TRP A 488 -11.43 12.03 28.18
N THR A 489 -10.81 11.43 29.20
CA THR A 489 -11.51 11.07 30.45
C THR A 489 -11.80 12.26 31.36
N LYS A 490 -10.97 13.30 31.37
CA LYS A 490 -11.12 14.46 32.26
C LYS A 490 -11.90 15.63 31.65
N LYS A 491 -11.97 15.70 30.33
CA LYS A 491 -12.49 16.83 29.55
C LYS A 491 -13.43 16.39 28.43
N GLU A 492 -14.15 15.28 28.64
CA GLU A 492 -15.10 14.71 27.68
C GLU A 492 -16.05 15.76 27.09
N SER A 493 -16.58 16.68 27.90
CA SER A 493 -17.47 17.75 27.42
C SER A 493 -16.82 18.67 26.39
N GLN A 494 -15.53 19.01 26.55
CA GLN A 494 -14.81 19.82 25.58
C GLN A 494 -14.55 19.05 24.29
N VAL A 495 -14.24 17.75 24.38
CA VAL A 495 -14.05 16.88 23.21
C VAL A 495 -15.35 16.77 22.41
N MET A 496 -16.47 16.50 23.08
CA MET A 496 -17.78 16.42 22.44
C MET A 496 -18.20 17.75 21.81
N GLU A 497 -17.96 18.88 22.49
CA GLU A 497 -18.26 20.20 21.94
C GLU A 497 -17.38 20.52 20.74
N PHE A 498 -16.08 20.21 20.82
CA PHE A 498 -15.15 20.38 19.71
C PHE A 498 -15.56 19.52 18.51
N GLN A 499 -15.81 18.22 18.69
CA GLN A 499 -16.25 17.31 17.61
C GLN A 499 -17.59 17.75 17.00
N ARG A 500 -18.50 18.32 17.81
CA ARG A 500 -19.76 18.90 17.30
C ARG A 500 -19.51 20.10 16.39
N LEU A 501 -18.54 20.95 16.72
CA LEU A 501 -18.20 22.15 15.96
C LEU A 501 -17.30 21.83 14.75
N ARG A 502 -16.48 20.78 14.83
CA ARG A 502 -15.48 20.37 13.84
C ARG A 502 -15.54 18.86 13.59
N PRO A 503 -16.67 18.33 13.07
CA PRO A 503 -16.88 16.88 12.91
C PRO A 503 -15.91 16.23 11.91
N GLU A 504 -15.30 17.01 11.04
CA GLU A 504 -14.31 16.57 10.05
C GLU A 504 -12.90 16.37 10.61
N VAL A 505 -12.64 16.84 11.84
CA VAL A 505 -11.34 16.65 12.49
C VAL A 505 -11.31 15.28 13.14
N GLU A 506 -10.32 14.49 12.79
CA GLU A 506 -10.01 13.21 13.45
C GLU A 506 -9.28 13.50 14.76
N ILE A 507 -9.89 13.11 15.89
CA ILE A 507 -9.25 13.20 17.20
C ILE A 507 -8.72 11.82 17.58
N LYS A 508 -7.42 11.75 17.91
CA LYS A 508 -6.72 10.52 18.33
C LYS A 508 -6.29 10.59 19.78
#